data_AF-A0AA51X5Y0-F1
#
_entry.id   AF-A0AA51X5Y0-F1
#
_cell.length_a   1.000
_cell.length_b   1.000
_cell.length_c   1.000
_cell.angle_alpha   90.00
_cell.angle_beta   90.00
_cell.angle_gamma   90.00
#
_symmetry.space_group_name_H-M   'P 1'
#
loop_
_entity.id
_entity.type
_entity.pdbx_description
1 polymer ?
#
loop_
_entity_poly.entity_id
_entity_poly.type
_entity_poly.pdbx_seq_one_letter_code
_entity_poly.pdbx_strand_id
1 'polypeptide(L)'
;MASWIEKPCIDLLKKLNDIPLDDKRESRQLTILMNGLAEINKEMMRRAAESVRMQIGGEASSPEPVTKPKATTEPAAESKKVMNDVPDLDDFDSFDEELDMIEQTLIRSISD
;
A
#
# COMPACT_ATOMS: atom_id res chain seq x y z
N MET A 1 21.85 -11.46 -2.31
CA MET A 1 20.79 -10.73 -3.07
C MET A 1 19.99 -11.77 -3.83
N ALA A 2 18.67 -11.60 -4.02
CA ALA A 2 17.88 -12.62 -4.73
C ALA A 2 18.33 -12.70 -6.21
N SER A 3 18.54 -13.89 -6.76
CA SER A 3 19.08 -14.05 -8.13
C SER A 3 18.24 -13.37 -9.21
N TRP A 4 16.94 -13.22 -8.97
CA TRP A 4 16.01 -12.58 -9.92
C TRP A 4 16.16 -11.06 -9.99
N ILE A 5 16.66 -10.40 -8.93
CA ILE A 5 16.83 -8.93 -8.90
C ILE A 5 18.23 -8.52 -9.35
N GLU A 6 19.19 -9.43 -9.26
CA GLU A 6 20.59 -9.18 -9.56
C GLU A 6 20.81 -8.75 -11.01
N LYS A 7 20.26 -9.51 -11.97
CA LYS A 7 20.39 -9.20 -13.40
C LYS A 7 19.75 -7.85 -13.77
N PRO A 8 18.50 -7.55 -13.40
CA PRO A 8 17.90 -6.22 -13.60
C PRO A 8 18.73 -5.08 -13.01
N CYS A 9 19.27 -5.24 -11.80
CA CYS A 9 20.10 -4.21 -11.16
C CYS A 9 21.41 -3.98 -11.92
N ILE A 10 22.09 -5.04 -12.35
CA ILE A 10 23.32 -4.94 -13.15
C ILE A 10 23.04 -4.22 -14.48
N ASP A 11 21.94 -4.59 -15.15
CA ASP A 11 21.56 -3.95 -16.41
C ASP A 11 21.20 -2.47 -16.22
N LEU A 12 20.60 -2.11 -15.07
CA LEU A 12 20.32 -0.72 -14.72
C LEU A 12 21.61 0.09 -14.50
N LEU A 13 22.57 -0.48 -13.77
CA LEU A 13 23.86 0.16 -13.51
C LEU A 13 24.66 0.37 -14.79
N LYS A 14 24.64 -0.60 -15.72
CA LYS A 14 25.25 -0.45 -17.04
C LYS A 14 24.62 0.71 -17.81
N LYS A 15 23.29 0.74 -17.90
CA LYS A 15 22.56 1.83 -18.57
C LYS A 15 22.87 3.20 -17.98
N LEU A 16 23.05 3.30 -16.66
CA LEU A 16 23.40 4.55 -16.00
C LEU A 16 24.82 5.02 -16.30
N ASN A 17 25.76 4.07 -16.43
CA ASN A 17 27.15 4.36 -16.73
C ASN A 17 27.35 4.77 -18.20
N ASP A 18 26.54 4.22 -19.10
CA ASP A 18 26.61 4.51 -20.54
C ASP A 18 26.02 5.89 -20.91
N ILE A 19 25.44 6.63 -19.96
CA ILE A 19 24.90 7.97 -20.23
C ILE A 19 26.07 8.96 -20.42
N PRO A 20 26.14 9.66 -21.56
CA PRO A 20 27.17 10.65 -21.83
C PRO A 20 27.12 11.80 -20.84
N LEU A 21 28.30 12.37 -20.55
CA LEU A 21 28.46 13.53 -19.69
C LEU A 21 27.99 14.80 -20.41
N ASP A 22 26.72 15.14 -20.24
CA ASP A 22 26.13 16.39 -20.72
C ASP A 22 25.15 16.99 -19.70
N ASP A 23 24.65 18.20 -19.97
CA ASP A 23 23.77 18.95 -19.07
C ASP A 23 22.44 18.24 -18.77
N LYS A 24 22.04 17.27 -19.62
CA LYS A 24 20.83 16.45 -19.43
C LYS A 24 21.15 15.09 -18.80
N ARG A 25 22.38 14.95 -18.32
CA ARG A 25 22.91 14.02 -17.33
C ARG A 25 21.86 13.38 -16.44
N GLU A 26 21.57 14.15 -15.41
CA GLU A 26 20.81 13.75 -14.24
C GLU A 26 19.37 13.44 -14.61
N SER A 27 18.78 14.22 -15.54
CA SER A 27 17.42 13.97 -16.03
C SER A 27 17.29 12.59 -16.66
N ARG A 28 18.24 12.20 -17.54
CA ARG A 28 18.25 10.86 -18.15
C ARG A 28 18.51 9.76 -17.13
N GLN A 29 19.42 9.99 -16.19
CA GLN A 29 19.71 9.04 -15.11
C GLN A 29 18.47 8.78 -14.25
N LEU A 30 17.77 9.85 -13.87
CA LEU A 30 16.55 9.76 -13.08
C LEU A 30 15.45 9.00 -13.82
N THR A 31 15.24 9.29 -15.12
CA THR A 31 14.26 8.56 -15.93
C THR A 31 14.59 7.07 -16.00
N ILE A 32 15.87 6.71 -16.20
CA ILE A 32 16.28 5.30 -16.24
C ILE A 32 16.07 4.63 -14.88
N LEU A 33 16.43 5.30 -13.79
CA LEU A 33 16.24 4.79 -12.43
C LEU A 33 14.75 4.56 -12.11
N MET A 34 13.90 5.54 -12.37
CA MET A 34 12.46 5.46 -12.08
C MET A 34 11.80 4.33 -12.87
N ASN A 35 12.11 4.23 -14.17
CA ASN A 35 11.60 3.13 -15.00
C ASN A 35 12.13 1.76 -14.54
N GLY A 36 13.41 1.69 -14.18
CA GLY A 36 14.02 0.47 -13.67
C GLY A 36 13.41 -0.03 -12.37
N LEU A 37 13.21 0.87 -11.41
CA LEU A 37 12.58 0.57 -10.13
C LEU A 37 11.12 0.16 -10.31
N ALA A 38 10.39 0.79 -11.24
CA ALA A 38 9.02 0.39 -11.54
C ALA A 38 8.94 -1.06 -12.04
N GLU A 39 9.84 -1.48 -12.93
CA GLU A 39 9.89 -2.86 -13.42
C GLU A 39 10.27 -3.86 -12.32
N ILE A 40 11.24 -3.51 -11.47
CA ILE A 40 11.62 -4.34 -10.31
C ILE A 40 10.44 -4.49 -9.34
N ASN A 41 9.73 -3.38 -9.05
CA ASN A 41 8.57 -3.40 -8.16
C ASN A 41 7.42 -4.24 -8.72
N LYS A 42 7.17 -4.19 -10.03
CA LYS A 42 6.18 -5.06 -10.68
C LYS A 42 6.51 -6.54 -10.48
N GLU A 43 7.76 -6.94 -10.70
CA GLU A 43 8.18 -8.33 -10.51
C GLU A 43 8.15 -8.75 -9.04
N MET A 44 8.52 -7.86 -8.12
CA MET A 44 8.38 -8.08 -6.68
C MET A 44 6.93 -8.36 -6.30
N MET A 45 6.00 -7.52 -6.76
CA MET A 45 4.56 -7.68 -6.51
C MET A 45 4.01 -8.96 -7.14
N ARG A 46 4.43 -9.30 -8.37
CA ARG A 46 4.06 -10.55 -9.04
C ARG A 46 4.44 -11.77 -8.20
N ARG A 47 5.68 -11.79 -7.68
CA ARG A 47 6.18 -12.87 -6.82
C ARG A 47 5.49 -12.91 -5.46
N ALA A 48 5.21 -11.75 -4.87
CA ALA A 48 4.44 -11.68 -3.63
C ALA A 48 3.04 -12.28 -3.83
N ALA A 49 2.36 -11.92 -4.92
CA ALA A 49 1.05 -12.47 -5.28
C ALA A 49 1.11 -13.99 -5.54
N GLU A 50 2.15 -14.48 -6.21
CA GLU A 50 2.37 -15.91 -6.45
C GLU A 50 2.60 -16.68 -5.13
N SER A 51 3.40 -16.12 -4.22
CA SER A 51 3.63 -16.68 -2.89
C SER A 51 2.34 -16.76 -2.05
N VAL A 52 1.54 -15.69 -2.04
CA VAL A 52 0.24 -15.67 -1.35
C VAL A 52 -0.73 -16.70 -1.93
N ARG A 53 -0.79 -16.85 -3.26
CA ARG A 53 -1.62 -17.88 -3.91
C ARG A 53 -1.20 -19.30 -3.55
N MET A 54 0.10 -19.56 -3.45
CA MET A 54 0.61 -20.88 -3.02
C MET A 54 0.23 -21.19 -1.56
N GLN A 55 0.20 -20.19 -0.69
CA GLN A 55 -0.22 -20.37 0.71
C GLN A 55 -1.74 -20.59 0.82
N ILE A 56 -2.54 -19.84 0.07
CA ILE A 56 -4.01 -20.00 0.06
C ILE A 56 -4.44 -21.33 -0.59
N GLY A 57 -3.70 -21.82 -1.58
CA GLY A 57 -3.99 -23.10 -2.24
C GLY A 57 -3.53 -24.35 -1.47
N GLY A 58 -2.79 -24.19 -0.36
CA GLY A 58 -2.15 -25.29 0.38
C GLY A 58 -2.86 -25.72 1.67
N GLU A 59 -3.71 -24.88 2.27
CA GLU A 59 -4.41 -25.18 3.52
C GLU A 59 -5.90 -24.85 3.42
N ALA A 60 -6.65 -25.65 2.65
CA ALA A 60 -8.06 -25.86 2.93
C ALA A 60 -8.20 -26.81 4.13
N SER A 61 -7.73 -26.39 5.31
CA SER A 61 -8.01 -27.04 6.58
C SER A 61 -8.90 -26.12 7.41
N SER A 62 -10.21 -26.37 7.29
CA SER A 62 -11.31 -26.09 8.23
C SER A 62 -11.02 -25.11 9.39
N PRO A 63 -11.71 -23.95 9.47
CA PRO A 63 -11.69 -23.15 10.67
C PRO A 63 -12.65 -23.76 11.70
N GLU A 64 -12.12 -24.47 12.71
CA GLU A 64 -12.89 -24.73 13.93
C GLU A 64 -13.05 -23.43 14.75
N PRO A 65 -14.25 -23.15 15.29
CA PRO A 65 -14.53 -21.90 15.97
C PRO A 65 -13.99 -21.95 17.41
N VAL A 66 -13.04 -21.07 17.75
CA VAL A 66 -12.57 -20.94 19.13
C VAL A 66 -13.63 -20.21 19.96
N THR A 67 -14.28 -20.99 20.80
CA THR A 67 -15.26 -20.62 21.83
C THR A 67 -14.74 -19.55 22.81
N LYS A 68 -15.61 -18.56 23.11
CA LYS A 68 -15.48 -17.49 24.13
C LYS A 68 -15.04 -17.96 25.53
N PRO A 69 -14.55 -17.03 26.37
CA PRO A 69 -15.22 -16.79 27.66
C PRO A 69 -15.48 -15.29 27.88
N LYS A 70 -16.75 -14.87 27.99
CA LYS A 70 -17.56 -14.69 29.22
C LYS A 70 -17.56 -13.22 29.67
N ALA A 71 -18.69 -12.57 29.38
CA ALA A 71 -19.06 -11.22 29.74
C ALA A 71 -19.35 -11.07 31.25
N THR A 72 -19.21 -9.84 31.77
CA THR A 72 -19.98 -9.38 32.95
C THR A 72 -20.38 -7.90 32.76
N THR A 73 -21.65 -7.71 32.39
CA THR A 73 -22.61 -6.66 32.84
C THR A 73 -22.51 -5.20 32.36
N GLU A 74 -23.29 -4.88 31.30
CA GLU A 74 -24.37 -3.85 31.12
C GLU A 74 -24.40 -2.50 31.92
N PRO A 75 -25.06 -1.41 31.40
CA PRO A 75 -26.23 -1.43 30.50
C PRO A 75 -26.34 -0.45 29.31
N ALA A 76 -27.06 -0.96 28.29
CA ALA A 76 -28.14 -0.39 27.46
C ALA A 76 -27.94 0.90 26.63
N ALA A 77 -28.00 0.77 25.30
CA ALA A 77 -29.21 1.07 24.51
C ALA A 77 -29.00 0.79 22.99
N GLU A 78 -30.06 0.31 22.35
CA GLU A 78 -30.43 0.47 20.93
C GLU A 78 -29.75 -0.39 19.82
N SER A 79 -30.56 -1.37 19.37
CA SER A 79 -31.08 -1.52 17.99
C SER A 79 -30.13 -1.81 16.81
N LYS A 80 -30.15 -3.09 16.40
CA LYS A 80 -30.19 -3.60 15.01
C LYS A 80 -29.52 -2.77 13.90
N LYS A 81 -28.30 -3.17 13.53
CA LYS A 81 -27.85 -3.46 12.16
C LYS A 81 -26.50 -4.16 12.26
N VAL A 82 -26.47 -5.48 12.09
CA VAL A 82 -25.23 -6.21 11.81
C VAL A 82 -25.32 -6.59 10.34
N MET A 83 -25.12 -5.59 9.49
CA MET A 83 -24.85 -5.75 8.07
C MET A 83 -23.36 -5.47 7.89
N ASN A 84 -22.67 -6.42 7.26
CA ASN A 84 -21.42 -6.22 6.52
C ASN A 84 -20.24 -5.58 7.29
N ASP A 85 -19.26 -6.40 7.71
CA ASP A 85 -17.85 -5.97 7.79
C ASP A 85 -17.29 -5.77 6.36
N VAL A 86 -17.94 -4.90 5.59
CA VAL A 86 -17.29 -4.08 4.58
C VAL A 86 -16.92 -2.81 5.36
N PRO A 87 -15.73 -2.21 5.18
CA PRO A 87 -15.48 -0.89 5.75
C PRO A 87 -16.64 0.02 5.35
N ASP A 88 -17.40 0.53 6.33
CA ASP A 88 -18.56 1.38 6.04
C ASP A 88 -18.04 2.61 5.27
N LEU A 89 -18.56 2.78 4.06
CA LEU A 89 -18.23 3.91 3.18
C LEU A 89 -18.64 5.26 3.80
N ASP A 90 -19.43 5.25 4.88
CA ASP A 90 -19.80 6.44 5.66
C ASP A 90 -18.62 7.00 6.49
N ASP A 91 -17.59 6.20 6.80
CA ASP A 91 -16.37 6.70 7.46
C ASP A 91 -15.45 7.45 6.48
N PHE A 92 -15.67 7.36 5.17
CA PHE A 92 -14.90 8.10 4.16
C PHE A 92 -15.35 9.56 4.03
N ASP A 93 -16.60 9.89 4.37
CA ASP A 93 -17.09 11.26 4.42
C ASP A 93 -16.45 12.05 5.58
N SER A 94 -15.99 11.35 6.63
CA SER A 94 -15.26 11.98 7.75
C SER A 94 -13.88 12.50 7.35
N PHE A 95 -13.28 11.92 6.29
CA PHE A 95 -12.00 12.39 5.75
C PHE A 95 -12.15 13.70 4.98
N ASP A 96 -13.26 13.90 4.26
CA ASP A 96 -13.54 15.15 3.55
C ASP A 96 -13.82 16.30 4.54
N GLU A 97 -14.50 16.03 5.66
CA GLU A 97 -14.73 17.04 6.72
C GLU A 97 -13.43 17.40 7.46
N GLU A 98 -12.53 16.44 7.68
CA GLU A 98 -11.20 16.70 8.26
C GLU A 98 -10.29 17.48 7.28
N LEU A 99 -10.36 17.18 5.98
CA LEU A 99 -9.65 17.92 4.94
C LEU A 99 -10.14 19.38 4.85
N ASP A 100 -11.46 19.61 4.91
CA ASP A 100 -12.03 20.96 4.86
C ASP A 100 -11.65 21.80 6.10
N MET A 101 -11.58 21.16 7.28
CA MET A 101 -11.10 21.81 8.50
C MET A 101 -9.61 22.19 8.43
N ILE A 102 -8.78 21.32 7.84
CA ILE A 102 -7.35 21.61 7.61
C ILE A 102 -7.20 22.75 6.60
N GLU A 103 -7.98 22.75 5.52
CA GLU A 103 -7.92 23.79 4.48
C GLU A 103 -8.34 25.15 5.04
N GLN A 104 -9.44 25.22 5.81
CA GLN A 104 -9.88 26.46 6.45
C GLN A 104 -8.86 26.99 7.47
N THR A 105 -8.15 26.11 8.17
CA THR A 105 -7.09 26.49 9.11
C THR A 105 -5.87 27.06 8.38
N LEU A 106 -5.49 26.46 7.26
CA LEU A 106 -4.37 26.93 6.43
C LEU A 106 -4.68 28.30 5.79
N ILE A 107 -5.91 28.49 5.29
CA ILE A 107 -6.36 29.76 4.71
C ILE A 107 -6.37 30.87 5.75
N ARG A 108 -6.82 30.59 6.99
CA ARG A 108 -6.77 31.54 8.10
C ARG A 108 -5.34 31.86 8.53
N SER A 109 -4.42 30.89 8.49
CA SER A 109 -3.01 31.10 8.82
C SER A 109 -2.22 31.88 7.78
N ILE A 110 -2.71 32.01 6.54
CA ILE A 110 -2.06 32.76 5.46
C ILE A 110 -2.64 34.19 5.33
N SER A 111 -3.82 34.44 5.90
CA SER A 111 -4.52 35.73 5.81
C SER A 111 -4.24 36.70 6.98
N ASP A 112 -3.47 36.28 7.98
CA ASP A 112 -2.88 37.12 9.04
C ASP A 112 -1.38 37.32 8.77
#